data_AF-A0A258TF73-F1
#
_entry.id   AF-A0A258TF73-F1
#
_cell.length_a   1.000
_cell.length_b   1.000
_cell.length_c   1.000
_cell.angle_alpha   90.00
_cell.angle_beta   90.00
_cell.angle_gamma   90.00
#
_symmetry.space_group_name_H-M   'P 1'
#
loop_
_entity.id
_entity.type
_entity.pdbx_description
1 polymer ?
#
loop_
_entity_poly.entity_id
_entity_poly.type
_entity_poly.pdbx_seq_one_letter_code
_entity_poly.pdbx_strand_id
1 'polypeptide(L)'
;MTTAAVNWYDGSGQLHIRVYSSDGYTVTERCADGQGWTDGAFKQPGSQVSATAWTASDGAHIRVYCTANDGTTEWCADPDTAWTKGSYTD
;
A
#
# COMPACT_ATOMS: atom_id res chain seq x y z
N MET A 1 -2.19 -7.46 -15.41
CA MET A 1 -2.56 -6.27 -14.62
C MET A 1 -3.40 -6.73 -13.46
N THR A 2 -2.96 -6.44 -12.24
CA THR A 2 -3.63 -6.82 -10.98
C THR A 2 -3.73 -5.59 -10.10
N THR A 3 -4.72 -5.56 -9.21
CA THR A 3 -4.89 -4.47 -8.25
C THR A 3 -5.19 -5.02 -6.86
N ALA A 4 -4.78 -4.27 -5.84
CA ALA A 4 -5.16 -4.48 -4.46
C ALA A 4 -5.62 -3.14 -3.88
N ALA A 5 -6.62 -3.16 -3.01
CA ALA A 5 -7.16 -1.95 -2.40
C ALA A 5 -7.25 -2.12 -0.89
N VAL A 6 -6.98 -1.04 -0.16
CA VAL A 6 -7.19 -0.92 1.28
C VAL A 6 -7.86 0.40 1.59
N ASN A 7 -8.55 0.46 2.73
CA ASN A 7 -9.13 1.68 3.22
C ASN A 7 -9.04 1.74 4.75
N TRP A 8 -9.12 2.96 5.29
CA TRP A 8 -9.30 3.21 6.71
C TRP A 8 -10.01 4.55 6.91
N TYR A 9 -10.51 4.77 8.13
CA TYR A 9 -10.97 6.08 8.56
C TYR A 9 -9.93 6.69 9.51
N ASP A 10 -9.66 7.99 9.38
CA ASP A 10 -8.82 8.70 10.34
C ASP A 10 -9.59 9.11 11.61
N GLY A 11 -8.91 9.78 12.55
CA GLY A 11 -9.53 10.28 13.77
C GLY A 11 -10.59 11.37 13.55
N SER A 12 -10.66 11.97 12.36
CA SER A 12 -11.70 12.93 11.97
C SER A 12 -12.90 12.28 11.28
N GLY A 13 -12.83 10.96 11.02
CA GLY A 13 -13.85 10.23 10.27
C GLY A 13 -13.72 10.39 8.75
N GLN A 14 -12.60 10.91 8.24
CA GLN A 14 -12.32 10.96 6.81
C GLN A 14 -11.94 9.56 6.30
N LEU A 15 -12.59 9.14 5.21
CA LEU A 15 -12.23 7.90 4.50
C LEU A 15 -10.97 8.13 3.67
N HIS A 16 -10.01 7.24 3.84
CA HIS A 16 -8.82 7.12 3.01
C HIS A 16 -8.88 5.82 2.23
N ILE A 17 -8.54 5.87 0.95
CA ILE A 17 -8.43 4.70 0.07
C ILE A 17 -7.04 4.70 -0.56
N ARG A 18 -6.42 3.53 -0.63
CA ARG A 18 -5.22 3.29 -1.44
C ARG A 18 -5.51 2.17 -2.42
N VAL A 19 -5.13 2.38 -3.68
CA VAL A 19 -5.18 1.35 -4.72
C VAL A 19 -3.78 1.14 -5.26
N TYR A 20 -3.29 -0.08 -5.10
CA TYR A 20 -2.02 -0.53 -5.64
C TYR A 20 -2.28 -1.27 -6.94
N SER A 21 -1.59 -0.89 -8.01
CA SER A 21 -1.79 -1.48 -9.35
C SER A 21 -0.47 -1.96 -9.94
N SER A 22 -0.43 -3.20 -10.40
CA SER A 22 0.70 -3.74 -11.15
C SER A 22 0.45 -3.65 -12.65
N ASP A 23 1.38 -3.04 -13.39
CA ASP A 23 1.43 -3.09 -14.85
C ASP A 23 2.02 -4.42 -15.40
N GLY A 24 2.37 -5.34 -14.51
CA GLY A 24 3.08 -6.60 -14.79
C GLY A 24 4.55 -6.57 -14.36
N TYR A 25 5.12 -5.39 -14.11
CA TYR A 25 6.51 -5.20 -13.70
C TYR A 25 6.67 -4.30 -12.48
N THR A 26 5.88 -3.23 -12.41
CA THR A 26 5.92 -2.21 -11.37
C THR A 26 4.56 -2.09 -10.71
N VAL A 27 4.55 -2.04 -9.37
CA VAL A 27 3.40 -1.69 -8.55
C VAL A 27 3.47 -0.21 -8.20
N THR A 28 2.40 0.54 -8.49
CA THR A 28 2.24 1.96 -8.13
C THR A 28 0.99 2.18 -7.29
N GLU A 29 0.93 3.30 -6.56
CA GLU A 29 -0.18 3.67 -5.68
C GLU A 29 -0.97 4.87 -6.21
N ARG A 30 -2.29 4.79 -6.06
CA ARG A 30 -3.22 5.91 -6.15
C ARG A 30 -3.88 6.13 -4.79
N CYS A 31 -3.95 7.39 -4.37
CA CYS A 31 -4.48 7.81 -3.07
C CYS A 31 -5.78 8.59 -3.25
N ALA A 32 -6.79 8.31 -2.43
CA ALA A 32 -7.95 9.16 -2.27
C ALA A 32 -8.13 9.54 -0.80
N ASP A 33 -8.06 10.84 -0.51
CA ASP A 33 -8.12 11.42 0.84
C ASP A 33 -9.23 12.49 0.91
N GLY A 34 -10.37 12.21 0.27
CA GLY A 34 -11.55 13.08 0.26
C GLY A 34 -11.59 14.21 -0.78
N GLN A 35 -10.50 14.53 -1.47
CA GLN A 35 -10.42 15.60 -2.49
C GLN A 35 -10.08 15.08 -3.90
N GLY A 36 -10.51 13.85 -4.21
CA GLY A 36 -10.18 13.17 -5.47
C GLY A 36 -8.92 12.30 -5.36
N TRP A 37 -8.45 11.83 -6.52
CA TRP A 37 -7.35 10.88 -6.61
C TRP A 37 -6.02 11.53 -6.98
N THR A 38 -4.97 11.22 -6.23
CA THR A 38 -3.58 11.64 -6.48
C THR A 38 -2.67 10.42 -6.67
N ASP A 39 -1.47 10.63 -7.21
CA ASP A 39 -0.42 9.62 -7.20
C ASP A 39 0.21 9.54 -5.80
N GLY A 40 0.40 8.31 -5.32
CA GLY A 40 1.07 8.03 -4.06
C GLY A 40 2.58 7.93 -4.17
N ALA A 41 3.26 7.82 -3.02
CA ALA A 41 4.71 7.68 -2.96
C ALA A 41 5.19 6.25 -3.23
N PHE A 42 4.30 5.25 -3.15
CA PHE A 42 4.68 3.86 -3.35
C PHE A 42 4.98 3.54 -4.82
N LYS A 43 6.18 3.02 -5.07
CA LYS A 43 6.59 2.47 -6.36
C LYS A 43 7.63 1.37 -6.16
N GLN A 44 7.27 0.13 -6.43
CA GLN A 44 8.16 -1.02 -6.21
C GLN A 44 8.01 -2.08 -7.31
N PRO A 45 9.04 -2.90 -7.59
CA PRO A 45 8.92 -4.02 -8.51
C PRO A 45 7.88 -5.03 -8.03
N GLY A 46 7.08 -5.57 -8.95
CA GLY A 46 6.06 -6.58 -8.66
C GLY A 46 5.12 -6.82 -9.83
N SER A 47 4.95 -8.10 -10.18
CA SER A 47 3.99 -8.57 -11.19
C SER A 47 2.61 -8.86 -10.60
N GLN A 48 2.55 -9.07 -9.28
CA GLN A 48 1.33 -9.26 -8.51
C GLN A 48 1.41 -8.43 -7.24
N VAL A 49 0.24 -8.07 -6.70
CA VAL A 49 0.14 -7.25 -5.51
C VAL A 49 -1.01 -7.74 -4.63
N SER A 50 -0.77 -7.77 -3.32
CA SER A 50 -1.81 -7.82 -2.30
C SER A 50 -1.51 -6.77 -1.22
N ALA A 51 -2.54 -6.36 -0.47
CA ALA A 51 -2.37 -5.34 0.55
C ALA A 51 -3.33 -5.55 1.72
N THR A 52 -2.92 -5.10 2.90
CA THR A 52 -3.76 -5.01 4.10
C THR A 52 -3.45 -3.73 4.84
N ALA A 53 -4.42 -3.22 5.61
CA ALA A 53 -4.25 -2.05 6.45
C ALA A 53 -4.98 -2.23 7.77
N TRP A 54 -4.48 -1.57 8.81
CA TRP A 54 -5.16 -1.44 10.10
C TRP A 54 -4.89 -0.07 10.71
N THR A 55 -5.74 0.35 11.63
CA THR A 55 -5.56 1.58 12.41
C THR A 55 -5.20 1.19 13.84
N ALA A 56 -4.15 1.79 14.38
CA ALA A 56 -3.74 1.71 15.77
C ALA A 56 -3.74 3.11 16.40
N SER A 57 -3.34 3.22 17.67
CA SER A 57 -3.37 4.50 18.40
C SER A 57 -2.45 5.57 17.81
N ASP A 58 -1.41 5.16 17.11
CA ASP A 58 -0.40 5.99 16.43
C ASP A 58 -0.76 6.31 14.97
N GLY A 59 -1.78 5.66 14.40
CA GLY A 59 -2.29 5.98 13.06
C GLY A 59 -2.56 4.75 12.20
N ALA A 60 -2.64 4.96 10.88
CA ALA A 60 -2.84 3.89 9.93
C ALA A 60 -1.52 3.21 9.56
N HIS A 61 -1.54 1.89 9.53
CA HIS A 61 -0.45 1.05 9.05
C HIS A 61 -0.92 0.32 7.80
N ILE A 62 -0.05 0.22 6.81
CA ILE A 62 -0.31 -0.49 5.56
C ILE A 62 0.82 -1.48 5.30
N ARG A 63 0.47 -2.67 4.83
CA ARG A 63 1.41 -3.66 4.30
C ARG A 63 1.02 -3.98 2.87
N VAL A 64 2.00 -3.90 1.99
CA VAL A 64 1.87 -4.23 0.57
C VAL A 64 2.86 -5.34 0.24
N TYR A 65 2.36 -6.43 -0.29
CA TYR A 65 3.17 -7.57 -0.71
C TYR A 65 3.27 -7.55 -2.23
N CYS A 66 4.47 -7.29 -2.73
CA CYS A 66 4.78 -7.31 -4.16
C CYS A 66 5.48 -8.61 -4.50
N THR A 67 4.88 -9.40 -5.40
CA THR A 67 5.47 -10.66 -5.88
C THR A 67 6.09 -10.46 -7.25
N ALA A 68 7.37 -10.79 -7.38
CA ALA A 68 8.12 -10.78 -8.63
C ALA A 68 8.90 -12.08 -8.78
N ASN A 69 8.80 -12.71 -9.96
CA ASN A 69 9.33 -14.06 -10.19
C ASN A 69 8.80 -15.04 -9.12
N ASP A 70 9.70 -15.59 -8.31
CA ASP A 70 9.41 -16.62 -7.31
C ASP A 70 9.50 -16.10 -5.86
N GLY A 71 9.50 -14.77 -5.66
CA GLY A 71 9.65 -14.19 -4.33
C GLY A 71 8.70 -13.03 -4.05
N THR A 72 8.28 -12.93 -2.80
CA THR A 72 7.40 -11.86 -2.31
C THR A 72 8.14 -10.94 -1.36
N THR A 73 8.11 -9.62 -1.64
CA THR A 73 8.65 -8.60 -0.74
C THR A 73 7.51 -7.83 -0.08
N GLU A 74 7.54 -7.78 1.25
CA GLU A 74 6.69 -6.88 2.04
C GLU A 74 7.25 -5.46 2.05
N TRP A 75 6.35 -4.50 1.91
CA TRP A 75 6.60 -3.08 2.12
C TRP A 75 5.66 -2.54 3.18
N CYS A 76 6.22 -1.76 4.10
CA CYS A 76 5.54 -1.23 5.26
C CYS A 76 5.42 0.29 5.14
N ALA A 77 4.21 0.81 5.30
CA ALA A 77 3.97 2.20 5.65
C ALA A 77 3.45 2.22 7.08
N ASP A 78 4.20 2.89 7.96
CA ASP A 78 3.83 3.15 9.34
C ASP A 78 3.68 4.67 9.55
N PRO A 79 2.90 5.12 10.54
CA PRO A 79 2.66 6.55 10.78
C PRO A 79 3.96 7.36 10.82
N ASP A 80 3.94 8.52 10.16
CA ASP A 80 5.07 9.47 10.08
C ASP A 80 6.38 8.90 9.49
N THR A 81 6.32 7.79 8.75
CA THR A 81 7.50 7.18 8.09
C THR A 81 7.33 7.08 6.57
N ALA A 82 8.46 7.06 5.86
CA ALA A 82 8.48 6.66 4.45
C ALA A 82 8.32 5.13 4.33
N TRP A 83 7.95 4.64 3.14
CA TRP A 83 7.89 3.21 2.86
C TRP A 83 9.21 2.51 3.18
N THR A 84 9.15 1.43 3.95
CA THR A 84 10.30 0.60 4.32
C THR A 84 10.10 -0.85 3.89
N LYS A 85 11.21 -1.55 3.65
CA LYS A 85 11.16 -3.00 3.39
C LYS A 85 10.83 -3.73 4.70
N GLY A 86 9.82 -4.58 4.67
CA GLY A 86 9.38 -5.39 5.79
C GLY A 86 10.25 -6.62 6.04
N SER A 87 9.83 -7.43 7.02
CA SER A 87 10.57 -8.62 7.48
C SER A 87 9.93 -9.93 7.03
N TYR A 88 8.78 -9.88 6.36
CA TYR A 88 8.15 -11.06 5.76
C TYR A 88 9.12 -11.83 4.84
N THR A 89 9.03 -13.16 4.92
CA THR A 89 9.70 -14.12 4.03
C THR A 89 8.72 -15.24 3.68
N ASP A 90 8.72 -15.69 2.42
CA ASP A 90 7.98 -16.87 1.93
C ASP A 90 8.83 -18.15 1.88
#